data_AF-A0A8T7BBY6-F1
#
_entry.id   AF-A0A8T7BBY6-F1
#
_cell.length_a   1.000
_cell.length_b   1.000
_cell.length_c   1.000
_cell.angle_alpha   90.00
_cell.angle_beta   90.00
_cell.angle_gamma   90.00
#
_symmetry.space_group_name_H-M   'P 1'
#
loop_
_entity.id
_entity.type
_entity.pdbx_description
1 polymer ?
#
loop_
_entity_poly.entity_id
_entity_poly.type
_entity_poly.pdbx_seq_one_letter_code
_entity_poly.pdbx_strand_id
1 'polypeptide(L)'
;LILTTLIYMIVATIAVLAVPPAELADARAPIAYLVSDYGWLSTTGLTLISLLAGINGALVQIIMAARVAYGLAKQQQAPSWMGMINAHTRTPLYSTILMTGVILLLALFLPLTTLAKTTSMIVLVVFALVNLALFHIKGIDPDPDGEGPRYPRWIPLLGTVTCSGVLIFQVAVWIVN
;
A
#
# COMPACT_ATOMS: atom_id res chain seq x y z
N LEU A 1 0.71 -14.37 3.12
CA LEU A 1 1.92 -13.68 3.64
C LEU A 1 3.18 -14.53 3.50
N ILE A 2 3.24 -15.76 4.04
CA ILE A 2 4.42 -16.64 3.88
C ILE A 2 4.77 -16.86 2.41
N LEU A 3 3.79 -17.26 1.59
CA LEU A 3 3.99 -17.48 0.16
C LEU A 3 4.50 -16.23 -0.57
N THR A 4 3.91 -15.06 -0.29
CA THR A 4 4.31 -13.79 -0.91
C THR A 4 5.72 -13.39 -0.49
N THR A 5 6.08 -13.57 0.78
CA THR A 5 7.44 -13.30 1.28
C THR A 5 8.46 -14.21 0.62
N LEU A 6 8.16 -15.51 0.49
CA LEU A 6 9.04 -16.45 -0.21
C LEU A 6 9.27 -16.05 -1.67
N ILE A 7 8.19 -15.72 -2.39
CA ILE A 7 8.29 -15.27 -3.78
C ILE A 7 9.15 -14.01 -3.88
N TYR A 8 8.96 -13.04 -3.00
CA TYR A 8 9.76 -11.81 -2.98
C TYR A 8 11.25 -12.09 -2.74
N MET A 9 11.57 -12.97 -1.78
CA MET A 9 12.95 -13.35 -1.48
C MET A 9 13.63 -14.07 -2.65
N ILE A 10 12.91 -14.98 -3.32
CA ILE A 10 13.42 -15.72 -4.47
C ILE A 10 13.73 -14.75 -5.63
N VAL A 11 12.77 -13.88 -5.97
CA VAL A 11 12.93 -12.92 -7.07
C VAL A 11 14.07 -11.94 -6.78
N ALA A 12 14.15 -11.40 -5.56
CA ALA A 12 15.24 -10.50 -5.17
C ALA A 12 16.61 -11.18 -5.24
N THR A 13 16.71 -12.45 -4.83
CA THR A 13 17.96 -13.22 -4.89
C THR A 13 18.39 -13.46 -6.34
N ILE A 14 17.45 -13.85 -7.21
CA ILE A 14 17.72 -14.04 -8.65
C ILE A 14 18.19 -12.72 -9.28
N ALA A 15 17.53 -11.61 -8.94
CA ALA A 15 17.89 -10.29 -9.47
C ALA A 15 19.34 -9.91 -9.15
N VAL A 16 19.74 -10.01 -7.87
CA VAL A 16 21.08 -9.63 -7.40
C VAL A 16 22.17 -10.56 -7.93
N LEU A 17 21.84 -11.84 -8.19
CA LEU A 17 22.80 -12.79 -8.78
C LEU A 17 22.97 -12.59 -10.29
N ALA A 18 21.95 -12.07 -10.98
CA ALA A 18 21.96 -11.94 -12.43
C ALA A 18 22.58 -10.63 -12.92
N VAL A 19 22.38 -9.51 -12.20
CA VAL A 19 22.83 -8.17 -12.64
C VAL A 19 23.54 -7.43 -11.51
N PRO A 20 24.63 -6.69 -11.79
CA PRO A 20 25.29 -5.86 -10.79
C PRO A 20 24.32 -4.90 -10.07
N PRO A 21 24.37 -4.76 -8.73
CA PRO A 21 23.45 -3.91 -7.98
C PRO A 21 23.42 -2.45 -8.41
N ALA A 22 24.54 -1.93 -8.92
CA ALA A 22 24.65 -0.56 -9.42
C ALA A 22 23.79 -0.33 -10.68
N GLU A 23 23.73 -1.29 -11.60
CA GLU A 23 22.90 -1.21 -12.80
C GLU A 23 21.42 -1.40 -12.48
N LEU A 24 21.10 -2.30 -11.54
CA LEU A 24 19.73 -2.50 -11.05
C LEU A 24 19.16 -1.25 -10.37
N ALA A 25 20.01 -0.47 -9.69
CA ALA A 25 19.60 0.75 -9.00
C ALA A 25 19.25 1.89 -9.97
N ASP A 26 19.90 1.95 -11.13
CA ASP A 26 19.65 2.97 -12.15
C ASP A 26 18.54 2.57 -13.14
N ALA A 27 18.27 1.26 -13.25
CA ALA A 27 17.22 0.74 -14.11
C ALA A 27 15.81 1.16 -13.64
N ARG A 28 15.09 1.89 -14.51
CA ARG A 28 13.67 2.25 -14.28
C ARG A 28 12.73 1.04 -14.14
N ALA A 29 13.09 -0.07 -14.79
CA ALA A 29 12.32 -1.31 -14.76
C ALA A 29 13.26 -2.52 -14.56
N PRO A 30 13.74 -2.77 -13.33
CA PRO A 30 14.78 -3.76 -13.05
C PRO A 30 14.41 -5.17 -13.51
N ILE A 31 13.14 -5.56 -13.36
CA ILE A 31 12.66 -6.89 -13.75
C ILE A 31 12.55 -7.05 -15.27
N ALA A 32 12.18 -5.99 -16.00
CA ALA A 32 12.21 -6.03 -17.46
C ALA A 32 13.64 -6.06 -17.98
N TYR A 33 14.56 -5.35 -17.32
CA TYR A 33 15.99 -5.35 -17.63
C TYR A 33 16.64 -6.71 -17.40
N LEU A 34 16.31 -7.42 -16.32
CA LEU A 34 16.81 -8.78 -16.05
C LEU A 34 16.51 -9.79 -17.17
N VAL A 35 15.51 -9.48 -17.99
CA VAL A 35 14.92 -10.39 -18.96
C VAL A 35 15.16 -9.90 -20.40
N SER A 36 15.83 -8.75 -20.57
CA SER A 36 16.13 -8.15 -21.88
C SER A 36 16.96 -9.06 -22.76
N ASP A 37 17.86 -9.82 -22.16
CA ASP A 37 18.81 -10.68 -22.87
C ASP A 37 18.16 -12.00 -23.32
N TYR A 38 16.97 -12.32 -22.80
CA TYR A 38 16.24 -13.55 -23.06
C TYR A 38 15.13 -13.37 -24.11
N GLY A 39 15.45 -12.91 -25.32
CA GLY A 39 14.57 -12.99 -26.50
C GLY A 39 13.22 -12.23 -26.45
N TRP A 40 12.47 -12.32 -27.56
CA TRP A 40 11.31 -11.46 -27.85
C TRP A 40 10.05 -11.75 -27.01
N LEU A 41 9.88 -12.98 -26.50
CA LEU A 41 8.74 -13.35 -25.66
C LEU A 41 8.86 -12.79 -24.23
N SER A 42 10.09 -12.53 -23.79
CA SER A 42 10.39 -12.38 -22.37
C SER A 42 10.34 -10.92 -21.91
N THR A 43 10.68 -9.95 -22.77
CA THR A 43 10.57 -8.52 -22.41
C THR A 43 9.16 -7.96 -22.69
N THR A 44 8.65 -8.09 -23.92
CA THR A 44 7.36 -7.49 -24.30
C THR A 44 6.19 -8.13 -23.57
N GLY A 45 6.17 -9.46 -23.45
CA GLY A 45 5.13 -10.19 -22.71
C GLY A 45 5.10 -9.83 -21.23
N LEU A 46 6.27 -9.80 -20.59
CA LEU A 46 6.38 -9.45 -19.17
C LEU A 46 6.00 -8.00 -18.90
N THR A 47 6.37 -7.08 -19.79
CA THR A 47 5.99 -5.66 -19.69
C THR A 47 4.48 -5.49 -19.81
N LEU A 48 3.84 -6.19 -20.76
CA LEU A 48 2.39 -6.16 -20.93
C LEU A 48 1.65 -6.72 -19.72
N ILE A 49 2.10 -7.86 -19.19
CA ILE A 49 1.52 -8.47 -17.97
C ILE A 49 1.70 -7.53 -16.78
N SER A 50 2.89 -6.93 -16.61
CA SER A 50 3.17 -5.99 -15.52
C SER A 50 2.30 -4.75 -15.60
N LEU A 51 2.09 -4.22 -16.82
CA LEU A 51 1.23 -3.08 -17.06
C LEU A 51 -0.23 -3.39 -16.71
N LEU A 52 -0.76 -4.51 -17.22
CA LEU A 52 -2.14 -4.92 -16.94
C LEU A 52 -2.35 -5.20 -15.45
N ALA A 53 -1.40 -5.86 -14.79
CA ALA A 53 -1.44 -6.12 -13.36
C ALA A 53 -1.40 -4.82 -12.54
N GLY A 54 -0.52 -3.87 -12.91
CA GLY A 54 -0.41 -2.57 -12.26
C GLY A 54 -1.68 -1.72 -12.41
N ILE A 55 -2.27 -1.68 -13.61
CA ILE A 55 -3.54 -0.99 -13.86
C ILE A 55 -4.66 -1.61 -13.03
N ASN A 56 -4.77 -2.94 -13.01
CA ASN A 56 -5.78 -3.62 -12.20
C ASN A 56 -5.60 -3.33 -10.70
N GLY A 57 -4.36 -3.36 -10.21
CA GLY A 57 -4.04 -2.99 -8.82
C GLY A 57 -4.48 -1.57 -8.48
N ALA A 58 -4.20 -0.61 -9.36
CA ALA A 58 -4.63 0.79 -9.18
C ALA A 58 -6.16 0.92 -9.18
N LEU A 59 -6.86 0.23 -10.09
CA LEU A 59 -8.32 0.24 -10.16
C LEU A 59 -8.95 -0.31 -8.86
N VAL A 60 -8.46 -1.43 -8.37
CA VAL A 60 -8.92 -2.02 -7.09
C VAL A 60 -8.69 -1.04 -5.94
N GLN A 61 -7.53 -0.37 -5.90
CA GLN A 61 -7.23 0.60 -4.85
C GLN A 61 -8.18 1.81 -4.87
N ILE A 62 -8.53 2.32 -6.05
CA ILE A 62 -9.50 3.42 -6.21
C ILE A 62 -10.87 2.99 -5.67
N ILE A 63 -11.32 1.77 -6.01
CA ILE A 63 -12.61 1.24 -5.55
C ILE A 63 -12.62 1.08 -4.01
N MET A 64 -11.54 0.57 -3.42
CA MET A 64 -11.42 0.42 -1.98
C MET A 64 -11.43 1.79 -1.27
N ALA A 65 -10.73 2.79 -1.81
CA ALA A 65 -10.73 4.14 -1.26
C ALA A 65 -12.14 4.78 -1.29
N ALA A 66 -12.86 4.63 -2.40
CA ALA A 66 -14.23 5.12 -2.53
C ALA A 66 -15.19 4.43 -1.55
N ARG A 67 -15.00 3.13 -1.27
CA ARG A 67 -15.79 2.40 -0.27
C ARG A 67 -15.54 2.89 1.16
N VAL A 68 -14.28 3.18 1.52
CA VAL A 68 -13.95 3.76 2.83
C VAL A 68 -14.59 5.14 2.98
N ALA A 69 -14.47 5.99 1.96
CA ALA A 69 -15.10 7.31 1.92
C ALA A 69 -16.64 7.24 2.09
N TYR A 70 -17.28 6.30 1.39
CA TYR A 70 -18.71 6.02 1.54
C TYR A 70 -19.06 5.54 2.96
N GLY A 71 -18.25 4.65 3.54
CA GLY A 71 -18.42 4.17 4.92
C GLY A 71 -18.38 5.30 5.95
N LEU A 72 -17.46 6.25 5.78
CA LEU A 72 -17.36 7.45 6.62
C LEU A 72 -18.57 8.38 6.46
N ALA A 73 -19.08 8.55 5.23
CA ALA A 73 -20.29 9.35 4.97
C ALA A 73 -21.54 8.71 5.60
N LYS A 74 -21.64 7.38 5.61
CA LYS A 74 -22.72 6.66 6.29
C LYS A 74 -22.68 6.85 7.81
N GLN A 75 -21.50 7.04 8.39
CA GLN A 75 -21.30 7.33 9.81
C GLN A 75 -21.40 8.83 10.16
N GLN A 76 -21.86 9.68 9.23
CA GLN A 76 -21.95 11.14 9.37
C GLN A 76 -20.61 11.85 9.63
N GLN A 77 -19.48 11.17 9.44
CA GLN A 77 -18.14 11.75 9.61
C GLN A 77 -17.58 12.38 8.33
N ALA A 78 -18.25 12.17 7.19
CA ALA A 78 -17.94 12.82 5.93
C ALA A 78 -19.19 13.53 5.37
N PRO A 79 -19.02 14.54 4.50
CA PRO A 79 -20.14 15.27 3.91
C PRO A 79 -21.14 14.34 3.20
N SER A 80 -22.44 14.61 3.36
CA SER A 80 -23.54 13.76 2.87
C SER A 80 -23.49 13.47 1.37
N TRP A 81 -22.88 14.35 0.56
CA TRP A 81 -22.70 14.17 -0.87
C TRP A 81 -21.75 13.02 -1.24
N MET A 82 -20.82 12.63 -0.36
CA MET A 82 -19.95 11.45 -0.54
C MET A 82 -20.68 10.12 -0.23
N GLY A 83 -21.84 10.20 0.43
CA GLY A 83 -22.71 9.07 0.72
C GLY A 83 -23.74 8.76 -0.37
N MET A 84 -23.83 9.60 -1.42
CA MET A 84 -24.85 9.46 -2.45
C MET A 84 -24.47 8.35 -3.45
N ILE A 85 -25.24 7.26 -3.43
CA ILE A 85 -25.06 6.10 -4.33
C ILE A 85 -25.90 6.30 -5.59
N ASN A 86 -25.33 5.98 -6.75
CA ASN A 86 -26.10 5.94 -7.99
C ASN A 86 -27.07 4.73 -7.97
N ALA A 87 -28.36 4.99 -8.18
CA ALA A 87 -29.44 4.00 -8.11
C ALA A 87 -29.29 2.83 -9.10
N HIS A 88 -28.63 3.05 -10.24
CA HIS A 88 -28.55 2.04 -11.31
C HIS A 88 -27.31 1.14 -11.21
N THR A 89 -26.17 1.66 -10.77
CA THR A 89 -24.91 0.91 -10.65
C THR A 89 -24.59 0.49 -9.22
N ARG A 90 -25.34 0.99 -8.23
CA ARG A 90 -25.08 0.80 -6.79
C ARG A 90 -23.65 1.19 -6.37
N THR A 91 -23.00 2.06 -7.13
CA THR A 91 -21.66 2.57 -6.85
C THR A 91 -21.71 4.01 -6.35
N PRO A 92 -20.86 4.39 -5.38
CA PRO A 92 -20.74 5.77 -4.91
C PRO A 92 -19.95 6.60 -5.94
N LEU A 93 -20.60 6.98 -7.05
CA LEU A 93 -19.97 7.59 -8.21
C LEU A 93 -19.22 8.89 -7.86
N TYR A 94 -19.80 9.75 -7.02
CA TYR A 94 -19.17 11.00 -6.59
C TYR A 94 -17.87 10.76 -5.82
N SER A 95 -17.85 9.79 -4.90
CA SER A 95 -16.67 9.41 -4.13
C SER A 95 -15.59 8.81 -5.03
N THR A 96 -15.96 8.00 -6.02
CA THR A 96 -15.01 7.47 -7.01
C THR A 96 -14.40 8.58 -7.85
N ILE A 97 -15.21 9.47 -8.43
CA ILE A 97 -14.72 10.59 -9.27
C ILE A 97 -13.80 11.51 -8.45
N LEU A 98 -14.19 11.83 -7.22
CA LEU A 98 -13.36 12.65 -6.33
C LEU A 98 -12.01 11.97 -6.06
N MET A 99 -12.01 10.69 -5.67
CA MET A 99 -10.79 9.95 -5.39
C MET A 99 -9.91 9.81 -6.63
N THR A 100 -10.49 9.51 -7.79
CA THR A 100 -9.76 9.46 -9.07
C THR A 100 -9.17 10.82 -9.41
N GLY A 101 -9.90 11.92 -9.24
CA GLY A 101 -9.40 13.27 -9.48
C GLY A 101 -8.23 13.64 -8.58
N VAL A 102 -8.34 13.34 -7.28
CA VAL A 102 -7.24 13.55 -6.32
C VAL A 102 -6.02 12.71 -6.70
N ILE A 103 -6.19 11.42 -6.98
CA ILE A 103 -5.10 10.53 -7.37
C ILE A 103 -4.43 11.01 -8.67
N LEU A 104 -5.21 11.41 -9.67
CA LEU A 104 -4.70 11.92 -10.95
C LEU A 104 -3.88 13.20 -10.75
N LEU A 105 -4.37 14.12 -9.92
CA LEU A 105 -3.65 15.35 -9.58
C LEU A 105 -2.33 15.00 -8.89
N LEU A 106 -2.34 14.19 -7.83
CA LEU A 106 -1.12 13.80 -7.14
C LEU A 106 -0.13 13.08 -8.08
N ALA A 107 -0.62 12.21 -8.96
CA ALA A 107 0.22 11.48 -9.92
C ALA A 107 0.86 12.39 -10.99
N LEU A 108 0.20 13.49 -11.36
CA LEU A 108 0.72 14.42 -12.37
C LEU A 108 1.75 15.40 -11.79
N PHE A 109 1.57 15.82 -10.54
CA PHE A 109 2.40 16.86 -9.91
C PHE A 109 3.56 16.32 -9.08
N LEU A 110 3.50 15.09 -8.58
CA LEU A 110 4.53 14.53 -7.70
C LEU A 110 5.26 13.35 -8.35
N PRO A 111 6.59 13.24 -8.20
CA PRO A 111 7.34 12.11 -8.71
C PRO A 111 6.98 10.84 -7.95
N LEU A 112 6.93 9.71 -8.67
CA LEU A 112 6.55 8.40 -8.13
C LEU A 112 7.35 8.00 -6.88
N THR A 113 8.64 8.34 -6.84
CA THR A 113 9.53 8.05 -5.69
C THR A 113 9.10 8.80 -4.44
N THR A 114 8.69 10.06 -4.56
CA THR A 114 8.18 10.85 -3.43
C THR A 114 6.80 10.33 -3.01
N LEU A 115 5.93 10.02 -3.97
CA LEU A 115 4.61 9.42 -3.69
C LEU A 115 4.73 8.12 -2.91
N ALA A 116 5.64 7.23 -3.34
CA ALA A 116 5.89 5.95 -2.67
C ALA A 116 6.41 6.17 -1.24
N LYS A 117 7.41 7.04 -1.05
CA LYS A 117 7.95 7.38 0.28
C LYS A 117 6.87 7.92 1.21
N THR A 118 6.09 8.90 0.75
CA THR A 118 5.01 9.52 1.54
C THR A 118 3.90 8.52 1.86
N THR A 119 3.50 7.71 0.88
CA THR A 119 2.47 6.68 1.10
C THR A 119 2.91 5.66 2.14
N SER A 120 4.14 5.15 2.04
CA SER A 120 4.72 4.24 3.04
C SER A 120 4.75 4.88 4.43
N MET A 121 5.14 6.16 4.53
CA MET A 121 5.14 6.88 5.80
C MET A 121 3.72 6.98 6.39
N ILE A 122 2.72 7.36 5.60
CA ILE A 122 1.32 7.43 6.05
C ILE A 122 0.84 6.05 6.53
N VAL A 123 1.09 5.00 5.75
CA VAL A 123 0.70 3.63 6.11
C VAL A 123 1.36 3.17 7.40
N LEU A 124 2.66 3.46 7.59
CA LEU A 124 3.37 3.14 8.82
C LEU A 124 2.81 3.89 10.03
N VAL A 125 2.46 5.18 9.88
CA VAL A 125 1.83 5.96 10.96
C VAL A 125 0.48 5.38 11.32
N VAL A 126 -0.36 5.09 10.32
CA VAL A 126 -1.67 4.46 10.54
C VAL A 126 -1.51 3.12 11.25
N PHE A 127 -0.56 2.27 10.83
CA PHE A 127 -0.31 1.01 11.52
C PHE A 127 0.23 1.20 12.94
N ALA A 128 1.11 2.16 13.19
CA ALA A 128 1.58 2.46 14.54
C ALA A 128 0.41 2.89 15.45
N LEU A 129 -0.47 3.78 14.96
CA LEU A 129 -1.65 4.23 15.70
C LEU A 129 -2.64 3.11 15.96
N VAL A 130 -2.92 2.26 14.98
CA VAL A 130 -3.82 1.10 15.13
C VAL A 130 -3.27 0.10 16.15
N ASN A 131 -1.97 -0.20 16.10
CA ASN A 131 -1.32 -1.11 17.05
C ASN A 131 -1.31 -0.53 18.47
N LEU A 132 -1.09 0.79 18.62
CA LEU A 132 -1.14 1.49 19.90
C LEU A 132 -2.57 1.52 20.46
N ALA A 133 -3.57 1.81 19.63
CA ALA A 133 -4.97 1.76 20.02
C ALA A 133 -5.37 0.35 20.48
N LEU A 134 -4.96 -0.69 19.75
CA LEU A 134 -5.21 -2.07 20.12
C LEU A 134 -4.49 -2.46 21.42
N PHE A 135 -3.26 -1.98 21.65
CA PHE A 135 -2.57 -2.17 22.92
C PHE A 135 -3.35 -1.53 24.09
N HIS A 136 -3.87 -0.31 23.90
CA HIS A 136 -4.63 0.40 24.92
C HIS A 136 -5.99 -0.25 25.21
N ILE A 137 -6.78 -0.55 24.17
CA ILE A 137 -8.08 -1.24 24.28
C ILE A 137 -7.89 -2.58 24.97
N LYS A 138 -6.93 -3.38 24.50
CA LYS A 138 -6.66 -4.69 25.09
C LYS A 138 -6.17 -4.57 26.52
N GLY A 139 -5.55 -3.44 26.89
CA GLY A 139 -5.11 -3.05 28.25
C GLY A 139 -6.27 -2.85 29.23
N ILE A 140 -7.36 -2.24 28.76
CA ILE A 140 -8.58 -1.95 29.53
C ILE A 140 -9.47 -3.20 29.60
N ASP A 141 -9.74 -3.82 28.45
CA ASP A 141 -10.53 -5.04 28.35
C ASP A 141 -9.76 -6.10 27.53
N PRO A 142 -9.31 -7.20 28.17
CA PRO A 142 -8.65 -8.30 27.46
C PRO A 142 -9.52 -8.96 26.38
N ASP A 143 -10.86 -8.78 26.45
CA ASP A 143 -11.86 -9.44 25.61
C ASP A 143 -13.09 -8.54 25.30
N PRO A 144 -12.91 -7.45 24.52
CA PRO A 144 -13.98 -6.45 24.31
C PRO A 144 -15.20 -7.01 23.55
N ASP A 145 -14.98 -8.02 22.69
CA ASP A 145 -16.00 -8.55 21.77
C ASP A 145 -16.40 -10.00 22.06
N GLY A 146 -15.70 -10.72 22.95
CA GLY A 146 -16.02 -12.10 23.38
C GLY A 146 -15.92 -13.22 22.32
N GLU A 147 -15.84 -12.88 21.03
CA GLU A 147 -16.03 -13.83 19.91
C GLU A 147 -14.79 -13.98 18.99
N GLY A 148 -13.64 -13.38 19.35
CA GLY A 148 -12.46 -13.32 18.50
C GLY A 148 -11.28 -14.22 18.92
N PRO A 149 -10.39 -14.62 17.97
CA PRO A 149 -9.13 -15.28 18.29
C PRO A 149 -8.27 -14.43 19.24
N ARG A 150 -7.91 -15.01 20.38
CA ARG A 150 -7.16 -14.35 21.46
C ARG A 150 -5.69 -14.19 21.11
N TYR A 151 -5.31 -13.03 20.61
CA TYR A 151 -3.91 -12.68 20.40
C TYR A 151 -3.29 -12.03 21.65
N PRO A 152 -2.06 -12.42 22.05
CA PRO A 152 -1.34 -11.79 23.17
C PRO A 152 -1.14 -10.27 22.99
N ARG A 153 -1.20 -9.50 24.08
CA ARG A 153 -0.95 -8.04 24.12
C ARG A 153 0.44 -7.64 23.59
N TRP A 154 1.37 -8.58 23.54
CA TRP A 154 2.73 -8.35 23.06
C TRP A 154 2.79 -8.21 21.53
N ILE A 155 1.82 -8.79 20.80
CA ILE A 155 1.79 -8.71 19.33
C ILE A 155 1.57 -7.26 18.86
N PRO A 156 0.56 -6.51 19.36
CA PRO A 156 0.42 -5.09 19.02
C PRO A 156 1.60 -4.22 19.49
N LEU A 157 2.21 -4.56 20.63
CA LEU A 157 3.38 -3.82 21.12
C LEU A 157 4.58 -3.96 20.16
N LEU A 158 4.89 -5.19 19.72
CA LEU A 158 5.93 -5.44 18.73
C LEU A 158 5.63 -4.73 17.40
N GLY A 159 4.37 -4.72 16.98
CA GLY A 159 3.92 -3.98 15.80
C GLY A 159 4.18 -2.47 15.94
N THR A 160 3.83 -1.88 17.08
CA THR A 160 4.07 -0.46 17.38
C THR A 160 5.57 -0.14 17.35
N VAL A 161 6.38 -0.91 18.08
CA VAL A 161 7.84 -0.71 18.14
C VAL A 161 8.47 -0.81 16.76
N THR A 162 8.07 -1.81 15.97
CA THR A 162 8.60 -2.01 14.61
C THR A 162 8.20 -0.86 13.68
N CYS A 163 6.92 -0.46 13.67
CA CYS A 163 6.44 0.63 12.82
C CYS A 163 7.10 1.97 13.21
N SER A 164 7.18 2.27 14.51
CA SER A 164 7.82 3.48 15.01
C SER A 164 9.32 3.51 14.72
N GLY A 165 10.02 2.38 14.88
CA GLY A 165 11.45 2.27 14.56
C GLY A 165 11.73 2.53 13.08
N VAL A 166 10.93 1.94 12.18
CA VAL A 166 11.06 2.17 10.73
C VAL A 166 10.70 3.62 10.37
N LEU A 167 9.68 4.22 10.98
CA LEU A 167 9.34 5.62 10.76
C LEU A 167 10.49 6.57 11.14
N ILE A 168 11.09 6.37 12.30
CA ILE A 168 12.22 7.20 12.76
C ILE A 168 13.39 7.07 11.77
N PHE A 169 13.70 5.85 11.33
CA PHE A 169 14.73 5.61 10.33
C PHE A 169 14.41 6.30 9.00
N GLN A 170 13.17 6.19 8.51
CA GLN A 170 12.75 6.80 7.26
C GLN A 170 12.83 8.34 7.31
N VAL A 171 12.41 8.95 8.42
CA VAL A 171 12.51 10.40 8.64
C VAL A 171 13.97 10.85 8.72
N ALA A 172 14.82 10.10 9.43
CA ALA A 172 16.25 10.39 9.50
C ALA A 172 16.92 10.37 8.11
N VAL A 173 16.62 9.36 7.30
CA VAL A 173 17.15 9.26 5.92
C VAL A 173 16.63 10.40 5.03
N TRP A 174 15.39 10.85 5.25
CA TRP A 174 14.80 11.96 4.50
C TRP A 174 15.37 13.33 4.88
N ILE A 175 15.76 13.53 6.15
CA ILE A 175 16.42 14.77 6.59
C ILE A 175 17.86 14.86 6.06
N VAL A 176 18.52 13.71 5.88
CA VAL A 176 19.93 13.63 5.46
C VAL A 176 20.12 13.76 3.93
N ASN A 177 19.09 13.45 3.12
CA ASN A 177 19.12 13.59 1.65
C ASN A 177 18.36 14.82 1.17
#